data_AF-A0A8H4P957-F1
#
_entry.id   AF-A0A8H4P957-F1
#
_cell.length_a   1.000
_cell.length_b   1.000
_cell.length_c   1.000
_cell.angle_alpha   90.00
_cell.angle_beta   90.00
_cell.angle_gamma   90.00
#
_symmetry.space_group_name_H-M   'P 1'
#
loop_
_entity.id
_entity.type
_entity.pdbx_description
1 polymer ?
#
loop_
_entity_poly.entity_id
_entity_poly.type
_entity_poly.pdbx_seq_one_letter_code
_entity_poly.pdbx_strand_id
1 'polypeptide(L)'
;MLSFASVAKGLLGGFNNTQVDLRFTPQLVIIGVNLLPKIAGIIDIAGNSFERYGGGFRCVVSALLELILMTLIGPATAVAITVFLCGLLMGKSITWDSQNRDRLGLSLRDTFRALWPQTLLGIGIAGLLTIKDSTPQMWALPFVTSLCLAIPFAVLTASPRLSHITICLRLFTIPEEVKLPPLLSSLIAPEIISRYQGSGHQKR
;
A
#
# COMPACT_ATOMS: atom_id res chain seq x y z
N MET A 1 13.31 13.54 3.28
CA MET A 1 14.42 13.29 4.21
C MET A 1 15.15 14.61 4.43
N LEU A 2 15.07 15.20 5.63
CA LEU A 2 16.13 16.12 6.05
C LEU A 2 17.43 15.34 5.87
N SER A 3 18.23 15.71 4.88
CA SER A 3 19.46 14.98 4.57
C SER A 3 20.26 14.87 5.86
N PHE A 4 20.79 13.71 6.17
CA PHE A 4 21.68 13.48 7.31
C PHE A 4 22.77 14.57 7.41
N ALA A 5 23.15 15.13 6.25
CA ALA A 5 24.01 16.30 6.09
C ALA A 5 23.49 17.59 6.76
N SER A 6 22.19 17.85 6.80
CA SER A 6 21.59 19.03 7.48
C SER A 6 21.61 18.89 9.00
N VAL A 7 21.43 17.68 9.53
CA VAL A 7 21.57 17.40 10.98
C VAL A 7 23.05 17.48 11.39
N ALA A 8 23.94 16.89 10.60
CA ALA A 8 25.39 16.95 10.83
C ALA A 8 25.96 18.37 10.70
N LYS A 9 25.52 19.16 9.71
CA LYS A 9 25.92 20.58 9.57
C LYS A 9 25.35 21.48 10.67
N GLY A 10 24.14 21.17 11.18
CA GLY A 10 23.57 21.85 12.34
C GLY A 10 24.38 21.62 13.62
N LEU A 11 24.99 20.45 13.77
CA LEU A 11 25.89 20.13 14.90
C LEU A 11 27.29 20.75 14.76
N LEU A 12 27.75 21.02 13.53
CA LEU A 12 29.10 21.53 13.24
C LEU A 12 29.16 23.05 12.96
N GLY A 13 28.07 23.80 13.18
CA GLY A 13 28.06 25.27 13.17
C GLY A 13 28.20 25.97 11.80
N GLY A 14 28.15 25.23 10.68
CA GLY A 14 28.35 25.78 9.34
C GLY A 14 27.06 25.77 8.50
N PHE A 15 26.20 26.77 8.67
CA PHE A 15 24.99 26.94 7.85
C PHE A 15 25.20 28.04 6.79
N ASN A 16 25.53 27.66 5.56
CA ASN A 16 25.52 28.57 4.40
C ASN A 16 24.16 28.48 3.68
N ASN A 17 23.50 29.64 3.51
CA ASN A 17 22.15 29.77 2.97
C ASN A 17 22.04 29.62 1.43
N THR A 18 23.13 29.32 0.73
CA THR A 18 23.20 29.33 -0.75
C THR A 18 23.18 27.95 -1.43
N GLN A 19 22.92 26.85 -0.71
CA GLN A 19 22.88 25.49 -1.28
C GLN A 19 21.52 24.78 -1.16
N VAL A 20 20.43 25.51 -0.90
CA VAL A 20 19.11 24.89 -0.57
C VAL A 20 18.00 25.35 -1.54
N ASP A 21 18.32 25.56 -2.82
CA ASP A 21 17.30 25.80 -3.86
C ASP A 21 16.92 24.54 -4.65
N LEU A 22 17.29 23.36 -4.12
CA LEU A 22 17.01 22.06 -4.73
C LEU A 22 16.26 21.12 -3.78
N ARG A 23 15.22 21.65 -3.11
CA ARG A 23 14.54 20.97 -1.97
C ARG A 23 13.75 19.70 -2.34
N PHE A 24 13.38 19.52 -3.62
CA PHE A 24 12.47 18.44 -4.07
C PHE A 24 13.08 17.45 -5.08
N THR A 25 14.25 17.75 -5.65
CA THR A 25 14.83 16.94 -6.74
C THR A 25 15.14 15.48 -6.35
N PRO A 26 15.78 15.16 -5.22
CA PRO A 26 16.05 13.76 -4.90
C PRO A 26 14.76 12.95 -4.64
N GLN A 27 13.70 13.58 -4.13
CA GLN A 27 12.41 12.93 -3.91
C GLN A 27 11.71 12.60 -5.23
N LEU A 28 11.75 13.52 -6.19
CA LEU A 28 11.20 13.28 -7.53
C LEU A 28 11.94 12.16 -8.25
N VAL A 29 13.26 12.08 -8.09
CA VAL A 29 14.06 10.97 -8.64
C VAL A 29 13.63 9.63 -8.03
N ILE A 30 13.51 9.55 -6.69
CA ILE A 30 13.06 8.33 -6.01
C ILE A 30 11.66 7.91 -6.47
N ILE A 31 10.72 8.86 -6.53
CA ILE A 31 9.36 8.60 -6.99
C ILE A 31 9.39 8.10 -8.44
N GLY A 32 10.15 8.75 -9.31
CA GLY A 32 10.32 8.36 -10.70
C GLY A 32 10.82 6.92 -10.82
N VAL A 33 11.90 6.57 -10.13
CA VAL A 33 12.48 5.22 -10.14
C VAL A 33 11.50 4.17 -9.60
N ASN A 34 10.77 4.46 -8.52
CA ASN A 34 9.78 3.53 -7.96
C ASN A 34 8.57 3.30 -8.90
N LEU A 35 8.23 4.30 -9.72
CA LEU A 35 7.12 4.22 -10.67
C LEU A 35 7.50 3.55 -11.99
N LEU A 36 8.79 3.43 -12.33
CA LEU A 36 9.26 2.80 -13.56
C LEU A 36 8.61 1.43 -13.85
N PRO A 37 8.63 0.44 -12.93
CA PRO A 37 8.02 -0.87 -13.22
C PRO A 37 6.52 -0.76 -13.48
N LYS A 38 5.84 0.18 -12.83
CA LYS A 38 4.40 0.40 -12.99
C LYS A 38 4.07 1.03 -14.34
N ILE A 39 4.87 2.01 -14.76
CA ILE A 39 4.76 2.65 -16.08
C ILE A 39 5.05 1.61 -17.17
N ALA A 40 6.09 0.79 -17.01
CA ALA A 40 6.41 -0.29 -17.94
C ALA A 40 5.24 -1.28 -18.09
N GLY A 41 4.60 -1.69 -16.98
CA GLY A 41 3.42 -2.55 -17.03
C GLY A 41 2.23 -1.91 -17.75
N ILE A 42 1.97 -0.62 -17.55
CA ILE A 42 0.89 0.09 -18.27
C ILE A 42 1.19 0.18 -19.77
N ILE A 43 2.44 0.41 -20.14
CA ILE A 43 2.88 0.42 -21.55
C ILE A 43 2.70 -0.96 -22.18
N ASP A 44 3.06 -2.03 -21.47
CA ASP A 44 2.88 -3.40 -21.95
C ASP A 44 1.39 -3.74 -22.17
N ILE A 45 0.51 -3.34 -21.24
CA ILE A 45 -0.94 -3.49 -21.37
C ILE A 45 -1.46 -2.70 -22.59
N ALA A 46 -0.92 -1.50 -22.84
CA ALA A 46 -1.28 -0.69 -23.99
C ALA A 46 -0.90 -1.35 -25.32
N GLY A 47 0.23 -2.08 -25.36
CA GLY A 47 0.69 -2.83 -26.54
C GLY A 47 -0.06 -4.14 -26.79
N ASN A 48 -0.52 -4.82 -25.73
CA ASN A 48 -1.12 -6.17 -25.81
C ASN A 48 -2.67 -6.19 -25.80
N SER A 49 -3.32 -5.02 -25.93
CA SER A 49 -4.78 -4.76 -25.88
C SER A 49 -5.39 -4.61 -24.48
N PHE A 50 -5.84 -3.39 -24.18
CA PHE A 50 -6.60 -3.05 -22.97
C PHE A 50 -7.89 -3.85 -22.78
N GLU A 51 -8.50 -4.37 -23.86
CA GLU A 51 -9.72 -5.16 -23.80
C GLU A 51 -9.53 -6.45 -22.98
N ARG A 52 -8.34 -7.04 -23.04
CA ARG A 52 -8.01 -8.26 -22.30
C ARG A 52 -8.01 -8.04 -20.77
N TYR A 53 -7.77 -6.80 -20.34
CA TYR A 53 -7.73 -6.36 -18.95
C TYR A 53 -9.03 -5.64 -18.51
N GLY A 54 -10.10 -5.74 -19.31
CA GLY A 54 -11.40 -5.15 -18.95
C GLY A 54 -11.59 -3.68 -19.33
N GLY A 55 -10.66 -3.10 -20.11
CA GLY A 55 -10.77 -1.77 -20.73
C GLY A 55 -9.79 -0.73 -20.18
N GLY A 56 -9.41 0.25 -21.02
CA GLY A 56 -8.39 1.25 -20.68
C GLY A 56 -8.77 2.15 -19.49
N PHE A 57 -10.04 2.57 -19.40
CA PHE A 57 -10.51 3.38 -18.26
C PHE A 57 -10.38 2.65 -16.92
N ARG A 58 -10.76 1.37 -16.86
CA ARG A 58 -10.64 0.56 -15.64
C ARG A 58 -9.17 0.34 -15.27
N CYS A 59 -8.29 0.17 -16.25
CA CYS A 59 -6.85 0.07 -16.05
C CYS A 59 -6.30 1.35 -15.40
N VAL A 60 -6.67 2.54 -15.90
CA VAL A 60 -6.22 3.82 -15.33
C VAL A 60 -6.74 4.01 -13.91
N VAL A 61 -8.03 3.77 -13.65
CA VAL A 61 -8.62 3.88 -12.31
C VAL A 61 -7.94 2.91 -11.34
N SER A 62 -7.73 1.66 -11.75
CA SER A 62 -7.01 0.66 -10.94
C SER A 62 -5.59 1.12 -10.65
N ALA A 63 -4.87 1.63 -11.65
CA ALA A 63 -3.50 2.09 -11.48
C ALA A 63 -3.38 3.29 -10.52
N LEU A 64 -4.36 4.21 -10.55
CA LEU A 64 -4.43 5.35 -9.62
C LEU A 64 -4.76 4.91 -8.20
N LEU A 65 -5.76 4.03 -8.04
CA LEU A 65 -6.11 3.49 -6.72
C LEU A 65 -4.94 2.71 -6.13
N GLU A 66 -4.24 1.90 -6.92
CA GLU A 66 -3.04 1.20 -6.50
C GLU A 66 -1.98 2.17 -5.96
N LEU A 67 -1.77 3.30 -6.64
CA LEU A 67 -0.79 4.31 -6.21
C LEU A 67 -1.17 4.91 -4.85
N ILE A 68 -2.45 5.20 -4.64
CA ILE A 68 -2.97 5.70 -3.35
C ILE A 68 -2.79 4.63 -2.26
N LEU A 69 -3.20 3.38 -2.55
CA LEU A 69 -3.10 2.27 -1.60
C LEU A 69 -1.63 1.99 -1.23
N MET A 70 -0.72 1.99 -2.20
CA MET A 70 0.72 1.79 -1.99
C MET A 70 1.33 2.90 -1.15
N THR A 71 0.94 4.15 -1.42
CA THR A 71 1.39 5.31 -0.64
C THR A 71 0.92 5.23 0.81
N LEU A 72 -0.31 4.73 1.05
CA LEU A 72 -0.86 4.55 2.39
C LEU A 72 -0.31 3.31 3.11
N ILE A 73 -0.04 2.20 2.44
CA ILE A 73 0.40 0.96 3.09
C ILE A 73 1.89 0.94 3.39
N GLY A 74 2.71 1.61 2.56
CA GLY A 74 4.17 1.57 2.64
C GLY A 74 4.72 1.99 4.02
N PRO A 75 4.42 3.20 4.52
CA PRO A 75 4.94 3.68 5.80
C PRO A 75 4.48 2.82 6.99
N ALA A 76 3.21 2.42 7.01
CA ALA A 76 2.67 1.53 8.04
C ALA A 76 3.38 0.16 8.05
N THR A 77 3.68 -0.39 6.88
CA THR A 77 4.42 -1.65 6.73
C THR A 77 5.86 -1.50 7.19
N ALA A 78 6.54 -0.41 6.84
CA ALA A 78 7.92 -0.16 7.27
C ALA A 78 8.04 -0.11 8.80
N VAL A 79 7.08 0.52 9.49
CA VAL A 79 7.03 0.51 10.96
C VAL A 79 6.75 -0.90 11.48
N ALA A 80 5.81 -1.63 10.89
CA ALA A 80 5.51 -3.02 11.29
C ALA A 80 6.75 -3.92 11.19
N ILE A 81 7.49 -3.84 10.08
CA ILE A 81 8.74 -4.57 9.86
C ILE A 81 9.78 -4.15 10.90
N THR A 82 9.89 -2.87 11.22
CA THR A 82 10.84 -2.37 12.22
C THR A 82 10.53 -2.92 13.61
N VAL A 83 9.27 -2.86 14.04
CA VAL A 83 8.82 -3.42 15.33
C VAL A 83 9.06 -4.93 15.39
N PHE A 84 8.81 -5.62 14.28
CA PHE A 84 9.05 -7.04 14.15
C PHE A 84 10.55 -7.39 14.30
N LEU A 85 11.43 -6.68 13.59
CA LEU A 85 12.88 -6.87 13.70
C LEU A 85 13.39 -6.55 15.11
N CYS A 86 12.91 -5.48 15.74
CA CYS A 86 13.23 -5.18 17.13
C CYS A 86 12.77 -6.30 18.07
N GLY A 87 11.59 -6.88 17.83
CA GLY A 87 11.10 -8.03 18.58
C GLY A 87 11.98 -9.27 18.45
N LEU A 88 12.46 -9.57 17.24
CA LEU A 88 13.41 -10.65 16.99
C LEU A 88 14.72 -10.45 17.76
N LEU A 89 15.27 -9.23 17.77
CA LEU A 89 16.49 -8.90 18.52
C LEU A 89 16.30 -9.07 20.04
N MET A 90 15.08 -8.86 20.54
CA MET A 90 14.71 -9.09 21.94
C MET A 90 14.43 -10.57 22.27
N GLY A 91 14.71 -11.49 21.35
CA GLY A 91 14.54 -12.93 21.55
C GLY A 91 13.11 -13.44 21.36
N LYS A 92 12.20 -12.65 20.77
CA LYS A 92 10.87 -13.17 20.37
C LYS A 92 11.03 -14.12 19.19
N SER A 93 10.75 -15.40 19.39
CA SER A 93 10.64 -16.37 18.29
C SER A 93 9.23 -16.34 17.69
N ILE A 94 9.13 -16.28 16.36
CA ILE A 94 7.86 -16.52 15.66
C ILE A 94 7.71 -18.02 15.46
N THR A 95 6.63 -18.57 15.98
CA THR A 95 6.21 -19.94 15.67
C THR A 95 5.40 -19.91 14.39
N TRP A 96 5.65 -20.84 13.47
CA TRP A 96 4.82 -21.01 12.29
C TRP A 96 3.49 -21.64 12.71
N ASP A 97 2.54 -20.81 13.13
CA ASP A 97 1.20 -21.24 13.49
C ASP A 97 0.35 -21.49 12.24
N SER A 98 -0.75 -22.22 12.40
CA SER A 98 -1.74 -22.45 11.35
C SER A 98 -2.32 -21.10 10.87
N GLN A 99 -2.08 -20.76 9.59
CA GLN A 99 -2.67 -19.57 8.99
C GLN A 99 -4.18 -19.76 8.86
N ASN A 100 -4.96 -18.92 9.52
CA ASN A 100 -6.42 -18.96 9.41
C ASN A 100 -6.88 -18.29 8.11
N ARG A 101 -7.02 -19.09 7.05
CA ARG A 101 -7.48 -18.65 5.72
C ARG A 101 -9.01 -18.51 5.62
N ASP A 102 -9.75 -19.07 6.58
CA ASP A 102 -11.23 -19.05 6.58
C ASP A 102 -11.81 -17.80 7.25
N ARG A 103 -10.99 -17.05 8.00
CA ARG A 103 -11.40 -15.77 8.57
C ARG A 103 -11.49 -14.69 7.49
N LEU A 104 -12.72 -14.42 7.05
CA LEU A 104 -13.03 -13.32 6.15
C LEU A 104 -13.05 -11.99 6.93
N GLY A 105 -12.04 -11.16 6.70
CA GLY A 105 -11.92 -9.81 7.25
C GLY A 105 -11.21 -9.71 8.60
N LEU A 106 -10.98 -8.48 9.05
CA LEU A 106 -10.25 -8.18 10.29
C LEU A 106 -11.18 -7.68 11.40
N SER A 107 -11.02 -8.24 12.60
CA SER A 107 -11.64 -7.73 13.82
C SER A 107 -10.98 -6.42 14.23
N LEU A 108 -11.76 -5.37 14.52
CA LEU A 108 -11.25 -4.08 15.00
C LEU A 108 -10.31 -4.22 16.20
N ARG A 109 -10.62 -5.14 17.11
CA ARG A 109 -9.81 -5.38 18.32
C ARG A 109 -8.44 -5.96 17.96
N ASP A 110 -8.40 -6.91 17.04
CA ASP A 110 -7.15 -7.58 16.64
C ASP A 110 -6.31 -6.63 15.80
N THR A 111 -6.94 -5.86 14.89
CA THR A 111 -6.29 -4.79 14.15
C THR A 111 -5.70 -3.74 15.07
N PHE A 112 -6.46 -3.25 16.06
CA PHE A 112 -5.96 -2.25 17.01
C PHE A 112 -4.74 -2.79 17.77
N ARG A 113 -4.80 -4.03 18.27
CA ARG A 113 -3.68 -4.65 19.00
C ARG A 113 -2.42 -4.77 18.15
N ALA A 114 -2.56 -4.98 16.85
CA ALA A 114 -1.43 -5.11 15.92
C ALA A 114 -0.90 -3.76 15.40
N LEU A 115 -1.78 -2.76 15.24
CA LEU A 115 -1.48 -1.52 14.53
C LEU A 115 -1.41 -0.25 15.41
N TRP A 116 -1.68 -0.36 16.71
CA TRP A 116 -1.59 0.80 17.62
C TRP A 116 -0.21 1.46 17.66
N PRO A 117 0.95 0.77 17.56
CA PRO A 117 2.24 1.45 17.57
C PRO A 117 2.41 2.38 16.36
N GLN A 118 1.93 1.95 15.19
CA GLN A 118 1.96 2.72 13.94
C GLN A 118 1.14 4.00 14.10
N THR A 119 -0.09 3.88 14.60
CA THR A 119 -0.98 5.03 14.81
C THR A 119 -0.46 5.96 15.89
N LEU A 120 0.10 5.44 16.99
CA LEU A 120 0.71 6.27 18.03
C LEU A 120 1.91 7.05 17.49
N LEU A 121 2.78 6.40 16.70
CA LEU A 121 3.91 7.08 16.05
C LEU A 121 3.42 8.15 15.06
N GLY A 122 2.38 7.88 14.29
CA GLY A 122 1.76 8.85 13.39
C GLY A 122 1.28 10.10 14.13
N ILE A 123 0.52 9.92 15.21
CA ILE A 123 0.01 11.01 16.04
C ILE A 123 1.17 11.79 16.69
N GLY A 124 2.18 11.09 17.21
CA GLY A 124 3.36 11.72 17.80
C GLY A 124 4.13 12.59 16.80
N ILE A 125 4.36 12.08 15.59
CA ILE A 125 5.01 12.85 14.52
C ILE A 125 4.13 14.03 14.10
N ALA A 126 2.81 13.83 13.95
CA ALA A 126 1.87 14.91 13.63
C ALA A 126 1.94 16.04 14.67
N GLY A 127 1.90 15.70 15.96
CA GLY A 127 2.00 16.67 17.05
C GLY A 127 3.33 17.43 17.02
N LEU A 128 4.45 16.73 16.84
CA LEU A 128 5.78 17.36 16.73
C LEU A 128 5.87 18.33 15.56
N LEU A 129 5.23 18.03 14.42
CA LEU A 129 5.18 18.92 13.28
C LEU A 129 4.36 20.19 13.56
N THR A 130 3.29 20.09 14.36
CA THR A 130 2.46 21.25 14.72
C THR A 130 3.11 22.19 15.74
N ILE A 131 3.92 21.67 16.66
CA ILE A 131 4.52 22.48 17.75
C ILE A 131 5.65 23.37 17.24
N LYS A 132 6.34 22.99 16.16
CA LYS A 132 7.66 23.54 15.83
C LYS A 132 7.66 24.81 14.98
N ASP A 133 6.53 25.51 14.82
CA ASP A 133 6.31 26.61 13.84
C ASP A 133 6.89 26.31 12.44
N SER A 134 7.04 25.02 12.15
CA SER A 134 7.61 24.52 10.93
C SER A 134 6.42 24.16 10.09
N THR A 135 6.08 25.00 9.10
CA THR A 135 5.07 24.66 8.10
C THR A 135 5.31 23.22 7.69
N PRO A 136 4.38 22.29 7.98
CA PRO A 136 4.60 20.88 7.75
C PRO A 136 4.96 20.74 6.29
N GLN A 137 6.17 20.25 6.06
CA GLN A 137 6.67 20.06 4.71
C GLN A 137 5.66 19.14 4.02
N MET A 138 5.00 19.63 2.96
CA MET A 138 3.86 18.94 2.34
C MET A 138 4.15 17.48 1.97
N TRP A 139 5.43 17.13 1.77
CA TRP A 139 5.87 15.76 1.52
C TRP A 139 5.77 14.81 2.72
N ALA A 140 5.76 15.32 3.96
CA ALA A 140 5.62 14.51 5.18
C ALA A 140 4.16 14.08 5.41
N LEU A 141 3.19 14.83 4.86
CA LEU A 141 1.76 14.55 4.97
C LEU A 141 1.40 13.11 4.58
N PRO A 142 1.75 12.57 3.40
CA PRO A 142 1.37 11.20 3.04
C PRO A 142 1.87 10.15 4.03
N PHE A 143 3.07 10.34 4.59
CA PHE A 143 3.63 9.42 5.59
C PHE A 143 2.89 9.50 6.93
N VAL A 144 2.62 10.71 7.41
CA VAL A 144 1.89 10.92 8.67
C VAL A 144 0.44 10.45 8.53
N THR A 145 -0.22 10.79 7.42
CA THR A 145 -1.57 10.34 7.10
C THR A 145 -1.65 8.81 7.05
N SER A 146 -0.69 8.14 6.41
CA SER A 146 -0.59 6.68 6.40
C SER A 146 -0.57 6.09 7.81
N LEU A 147 0.28 6.62 8.69
CA LEU A 147 0.42 6.13 10.06
C LEU A 147 -0.83 6.39 10.91
N CYS A 148 -1.39 7.61 10.83
CA CYS A 148 -2.62 7.97 11.53
C CYS A 148 -3.82 7.12 11.09
N LEU A 149 -3.94 6.83 9.79
CA LEU A 149 -5.04 6.04 9.23
C LEU A 149 -4.74 4.53 9.16
N ALA A 150 -3.64 4.04 9.73
CA ALA A 150 -3.24 2.63 9.58
C ALA A 150 -4.34 1.64 10.00
N ILE A 151 -5.00 1.88 11.14
CA ILE A 151 -6.08 1.03 11.65
C ILE A 151 -7.32 1.05 10.75
N PRO A 152 -7.98 2.21 10.50
CA PRO A 152 -9.18 2.22 9.65
C PRO A 152 -8.89 1.75 8.23
N PHE A 153 -7.70 2.03 7.71
CA PHE A 153 -7.27 1.57 6.39
C PHE A 153 -7.16 0.04 6.31
N ALA A 154 -6.52 -0.60 7.30
CA ALA A 154 -6.40 -2.06 7.34
C ALA A 154 -7.78 -2.75 7.41
N VAL A 155 -8.70 -2.20 8.20
CA VAL A 155 -10.08 -2.74 8.32
C VAL A 155 -10.86 -2.57 7.03
N LEU A 156 -10.76 -1.39 6.41
CA LEU A 156 -11.44 -1.09 5.15
C LEU A 156 -10.98 -2.01 4.03
N THR A 157 -9.66 -2.16 3.87
CA THR A 157 -9.03 -2.98 2.83
C THR A 157 -9.25 -4.48 3.02
N ALA A 158 -9.38 -4.95 4.26
CA ALA A 158 -9.72 -6.34 4.56
C ALA A 158 -11.24 -6.63 4.50
N SER A 159 -12.09 -5.63 4.25
CA SER A 159 -13.55 -5.82 4.27
C SER A 159 -14.05 -6.67 3.10
N PRO A 160 -14.85 -7.73 3.35
CA PRO A 160 -15.47 -8.53 2.28
C PRO A 160 -16.37 -7.69 1.37
N ARG A 161 -17.01 -6.64 1.91
CA ARG A 161 -17.86 -5.74 1.13
C ARG A 161 -17.05 -4.95 0.11
N LEU A 162 -15.89 -4.43 0.51
CA LEU A 162 -15.02 -3.70 -0.40
C LEU A 162 -14.48 -4.63 -1.49
N SER A 163 -14.04 -5.83 -1.11
CA SER A 163 -13.61 -6.85 -2.07
C SER A 163 -14.68 -7.14 -3.12
N HIS A 164 -15.93 -7.37 -2.70
CA HIS A 164 -17.04 -7.63 -3.63
C HIS A 164 -17.30 -6.45 -4.57
N ILE A 165 -17.24 -5.20 -4.08
CA ILE A 165 -17.41 -4.00 -4.92
C ILE A 165 -16.30 -3.93 -5.97
N THR A 166 -15.04 -4.15 -5.57
CA THR A 166 -13.88 -4.12 -6.47
C THR A 166 -14.00 -5.18 -7.57
N ILE A 167 -14.45 -6.39 -7.22
CA ILE A 167 -14.71 -7.49 -8.18
C ILE A 167 -15.85 -7.10 -9.14
N CYS A 168 -16.98 -6.58 -8.65
CA CYS A 168 -18.09 -6.14 -9.50
C CYS A 168 -17.69 -5.02 -10.47
N LEU A 169 -16.83 -4.09 -10.03
CA LEU A 169 -16.33 -3.01 -10.85
C LEU A 169 -15.21 -3.46 -11.83
N ARG A 170 -14.75 -4.72 -11.74
CA ARG A 170 -13.59 -5.26 -12.47
C ARG A 170 -12.36 -4.36 -12.33
N LEU A 171 -12.13 -3.88 -11.11
CA LEU A 171 -10.92 -3.13 -10.76
C LEU A 171 -9.83 -4.14 -10.36
N PHE A 172 -8.59 -3.85 -10.74
CA PHE A 172 -7.43 -4.72 -10.51
C PHE A 172 -7.54 -6.14 -11.10
N THR A 173 -8.40 -6.33 -12.11
CA THR A 173 -8.62 -7.64 -12.74
C THR A 173 -7.48 -8.02 -13.67
N ILE A 174 -7.01 -9.26 -13.54
CA ILE A 174 -6.04 -9.88 -14.46
C ILE A 174 -6.78 -10.68 -15.56
N PRO A 175 -6.17 -10.89 -16.73
CA PRO A 175 -6.85 -11.55 -17.84
C PRO A 175 -7.24 -13.00 -17.53
N GLU A 176 -6.50 -13.68 -16.66
CA GLU A 176 -6.77 -15.04 -16.20
C GLU A 176 -8.05 -15.13 -15.34
N GLU A 177 -8.43 -14.05 -14.67
CA GLU A 177 -9.69 -13.97 -13.91
C GLU A 177 -10.91 -13.82 -14.84
N VAL A 178 -10.72 -13.24 -16.02
CA VAL A 178 -11.79 -13.07 -17.02
C VAL A 178 -11.92 -14.34 -17.87
N LYS A 179 -10.79 -14.88 -18.34
CA LYS A 179 -10.74 -16.09 -19.15
C LYS A 179 -9.67 -17.02 -18.59
N LEU A 180 -10.13 -18.04 -17.88
CA LEU A 180 -9.25 -19.02 -17.27
C LEU A 180 -8.40 -19.74 -18.34
N PRO A 181 -7.07 -19.84 -18.19
CA PRO A 181 -6.23 -20.56 -19.12
C PRO A 181 -6.60 -22.06 -19.19
N PRO A 182 -6.45 -22.71 -20.37
CA PRO A 182 -6.77 -24.12 -20.53
C PRO A 182 -6.09 -25.04 -19.51
N LEU A 183 -4.83 -24.75 -19.16
CA LEU A 183 -4.04 -25.53 -18.20
C LEU A 183 -4.58 -25.44 -16.77
N LEU A 184 -5.17 -24.30 -16.38
CA LEU A 184 -5.81 -24.17 -15.05
C LEU A 184 -7.16 -24.88 -15.03
N SER A 185 -7.90 -24.83 -16.15
CA SER A 185 -9.23 -25.45 -16.24
C SER A 185 -9.22 -26.98 -16.12
N SER A 186 -8.10 -27.63 -16.45
CA SER A 186 -7.93 -29.08 -16.29
C SER A 186 -7.50 -29.52 -14.89
N LEU A 187 -6.92 -28.61 -14.09
CA LEU A 187 -6.42 -28.89 -12.74
C LEU A 187 -7.41 -28.54 -11.63
N ILE A 188 -8.34 -27.63 -11.90
CA ILE A 188 -9.32 -27.16 -10.93
C ILE A 188 -10.62 -27.96 -11.08
N ALA A 189 -11.15 -28.46 -9.96
CA ALA A 189 -12.43 -29.16 -9.96
C ALA A 189 -13.54 -28.27 -10.54
N PRO A 190 -14.41 -28.79 -11.43
CA PRO A 190 -15.45 -28.00 -12.10
C PRO A 190 -16.43 -27.33 -11.11
N GLU A 191 -16.60 -27.90 -9.92
CA GLU A 191 -17.40 -27.33 -8.82
C GLU A 191 -16.85 -25.97 -8.35
N ILE A 192 -15.53 -25.82 -8.27
CA ILE A 192 -14.88 -24.56 -7.84
C ILE A 192 -15.04 -23.50 -8.93
N ILE A 193 -14.89 -23.89 -10.20
CA ILE A 193 -15.08 -23.02 -11.36
C ILE A 193 -16.52 -22.48 -11.37
N SER A 194 -17.50 -23.36 -11.11
CA SER A 194 -18.92 -22.98 -11.08
C SER A 194 -19.26 -22.02 -9.93
N ARG A 195 -18.63 -22.16 -8.75
CA ARG A 195 -18.79 -21.19 -7.64
C ARG A 195 -18.22 -19.83 -7.98
N TYR A 196 -17.07 -19.79 -8.64
CA TYR A 196 -16.43 -18.54 -9.07
C TYR A 196 -17.25 -17.85 -10.17
N GLN A 197 -17.73 -18.59 -11.16
CA GLN A 197 -18.54 -18.05 -12.26
C GLN A 197 -19.97 -17.67 -11.81
N GLY A 198 -20.58 -18.46 -10.92
CA GLY A 198 -21.94 -18.23 -10.41
C GLY A 198 -22.08 -17.03 -9.48
N SER A 199 -21.02 -16.67 -8.75
CA SER A 199 -21.03 -15.50 -7.86
C SER A 199 -21.06 -14.16 -8.60
N GLY A 200 -20.69 -14.15 -9.90
CA GLY A 200 -20.75 -12.96 -10.76
C GLY A 200 -22.11 -12.74 -11.46
N HIS A 201 -23.06 -13.67 -11.36
CA HIS A 201 -24.35 -13.60 -12.05
C HIS A 201 -25.58 -13.60 -11.12
N GLN A 202 -25.40 -13.83 -9.83
CA GLN A 202 -26.51 -13.87 -8.86
C GLN A 202 -26.82 -12.47 -8.29
N LYS A 203 -27.31 -11.57 -9.16
CA LYS A 203 -28.26 -10.47 -8.88
C LYS A 203 -28.35 -9.55 -10.11
N ARG A 204 -29.13 -9.99 -11.10
CA ARG A 204 -30.00 -9.08 -11.86
C ARG A 204 -31.38 -9.13 -11.23
#